data_AF-D4L131-F1
#
_entry.id   AF-D4L131-F1
#
_cell.length_a   1.000
_cell.length_b   1.000
_cell.length_c   1.000
_cell.angle_alpha   90.00
_cell.angle_beta   90.00
_cell.angle_gamma   90.00
#
_symmetry.space_group_name_H-M   'P 1'
#
loop_
_entity.id
_entity.type
_entity.pdbx_description
1 polymer ?
#
loop_
_entity_poly.entity_id
_entity_poly.type
_entity_poly.pdbx_seq_one_letter_code
_entity_poly.pdbx_strand_id
1 'polypeptide(L)'
;MSCVAVKDYPKATYSGFTKRLRPKKEGIAYPKYMAFYFRSELFRKAVTNNAFMTLRASFNEDIFTFLDVYLPIYEEQVRIGDMLYAVECKIQKNKEINDYLSYQSSMVV
;
A
#
# COMPACT_ATOMS: atom_id res chain seq x y z
N MET A 1 4.64 7.01 -3.67
CA MET A 1 3.49 7.18 -2.75
C MET A 1 2.50 6.02 -2.91
N SER A 2 1.84 5.60 -1.83
CA SER A 2 1.02 4.37 -1.71
C SER A 2 -0.39 4.46 -2.33
N CYS A 3 -1.01 3.31 -2.63
CA CYS A 3 -2.36 3.13 -3.19
C CYS A 3 -3.52 3.25 -2.17
N VAL A 4 -3.34 3.99 -1.08
CA VAL A 4 -4.34 4.12 -0.01
C VAL A 4 -4.95 5.52 0.01
N ALA A 5 -6.27 5.58 -0.14
CA ALA A 5 -7.05 6.80 0.06
C ALA A 5 -7.35 6.99 1.56
N VAL A 6 -6.89 8.10 2.13
CA VAL A 6 -7.13 8.46 3.55
C VAL A 6 -8.40 9.30 3.74
N LYS A 7 -9.04 9.70 2.63
CA LYS A 7 -10.32 10.41 2.63
C LYS A 7 -11.25 9.79 1.60
N ASP A 8 -12.54 9.95 1.81
CA ASP A 8 -13.53 9.60 0.81
C ASP A 8 -13.50 10.59 -0.36
N TYR A 9 -13.68 10.06 -1.57
CA TYR A 9 -13.74 10.83 -2.80
C TYR A 9 -15.11 10.60 -3.44
N PRO A 10 -15.99 11.60 -3.45
CA PRO A 10 -17.30 11.49 -4.08
C PRO A 10 -17.16 11.13 -5.57
N LYS A 11 -17.97 10.19 -6.05
CA LYS A 11 -17.99 9.72 -7.44
C LYS A 11 -16.65 9.15 -7.94
N ALA A 12 -15.78 8.66 -7.05
CA ALA A 12 -14.54 8.00 -7.46
C ALA A 12 -14.83 6.73 -8.27
N THR A 13 -14.22 6.65 -9.46
CA THR A 13 -14.20 5.45 -10.30
C THR A 13 -12.87 4.71 -10.13
N TYR A 14 -12.86 3.42 -10.42
CA TYR A 14 -11.66 2.59 -10.36
C TYR A 14 -11.70 1.56 -11.49
N SER A 15 -10.51 1.10 -11.89
CA SER A 15 -10.38 0.04 -12.89
C SER A 15 -10.96 -1.28 -12.37
N GLY A 16 -11.57 -2.08 -13.25
CA GLY A 16 -12.09 -3.41 -12.90
C GLY A 16 -11.03 -4.40 -12.38
N PHE A 17 -9.75 -4.11 -12.61
CA PHE A 17 -8.62 -4.89 -12.08
C PHE A 17 -8.21 -4.47 -10.67
N THR A 18 -8.79 -3.40 -10.12
CA THR A 18 -8.47 -2.91 -8.77
C THR A 18 -9.39 -3.57 -7.76
N LYS A 19 -8.81 -4.17 -6.72
CA LYS A 19 -9.55 -4.65 -5.55
C LYS A 19 -9.56 -3.59 -4.48
N ARG A 20 -10.74 -3.37 -3.89
CA ARG A 20 -10.97 -2.33 -2.88
C ARG A 20 -11.37 -2.97 -1.57
N LEU A 21 -10.57 -2.73 -0.53
CA LEU A 21 -10.97 -3.00 0.84
C LEU A 21 -11.55 -1.72 1.46
N ARG A 22 -12.76 -1.82 2.01
CA ARG A 22 -13.41 -0.75 2.78
C ARG A 22 -13.75 -1.28 4.18
N PRO A 23 -12.96 -0.93 5.21
CA PRO A 23 -13.30 -1.27 6.58
C PRO A 23 -14.69 -0.73 6.92
N LYS A 24 -15.57 -1.58 7.46
CA LYS A 24 -16.94 -1.18 7.87
C LYS A 24 -17.00 -0.54 9.26
N LYS A 25 -15.96 -0.74 10.06
CA LYS A 25 -15.86 -0.25 11.44
C LYS A 25 -14.55 0.53 11.58
N GLU A 26 -14.65 1.69 12.21
CA GLU A 26 -13.50 2.50 12.58
C GLU A 26 -12.63 1.80 13.63
N GLY A 27 -11.35 2.15 13.68
CA GLY A 27 -10.41 1.56 14.64
C GLY A 27 -10.03 0.09 14.37
N ILE A 28 -10.47 -0.51 13.25
CA ILE A 28 -10.01 -1.85 12.85
C ILE A 28 -8.70 -1.78 12.06
N ALA A 29 -8.63 -0.87 11.09
CA ALA A 29 -7.52 -0.82 10.14
C ALA A 29 -6.93 0.59 10.08
N TYR A 30 -5.64 0.71 10.41
CA TYR A 30 -4.93 1.98 10.32
C TYR A 30 -4.41 2.22 8.89
N PRO A 31 -4.79 3.33 8.22
CA PRO A 31 -4.48 3.52 6.80
C PRO A 31 -2.99 3.44 6.45
N LYS A 32 -2.11 4.01 7.27
CA LYS A 32 -0.67 3.97 7.00
C LYS A 32 -0.10 2.56 7.15
N TYR A 33 -0.56 1.80 8.14
CA TYR A 33 -0.17 0.39 8.27
C TYR A 33 -0.57 -0.41 7.04
N MET A 34 -1.85 -0.32 6.64
CA MET A 34 -2.39 -1.04 5.48
C MET A 34 -1.63 -0.69 4.19
N ALA A 35 -1.25 0.58 4.03
CA ALA A 35 -0.43 1.05 2.92
C ALA A 35 0.92 0.31 2.81
N PHE A 36 1.59 0.00 3.92
CA PHE A 36 2.84 -0.77 3.90
C PHE A 36 2.59 -2.27 3.87
N TYR A 37 1.61 -2.76 4.62
CA TYR A 37 1.26 -4.17 4.69
C TYR A 37 0.92 -4.75 3.31
N PHE A 38 0.07 -4.09 2.51
CA PHE A 38 -0.28 -4.56 1.17
C PHE A 38 0.89 -4.55 0.17
N ARG A 39 1.96 -3.81 0.46
CA ARG A 39 3.20 -3.81 -0.34
C ARG A 39 4.25 -4.79 0.19
N SER A 40 4.05 -5.31 1.39
CA SER A 40 5.00 -6.21 2.04
C SER A 40 5.07 -7.55 1.33
N GLU A 41 6.24 -8.18 1.37
CA GLU A 41 6.44 -9.55 0.89
C GLU A 41 5.50 -10.55 1.58
N LEU A 42 5.14 -10.31 2.85
CA LEU A 42 4.20 -11.15 3.59
C LEU A 42 2.84 -11.21 2.89
N PHE A 43 2.26 -10.05 2.59
CA PHE A 43 0.99 -9.99 1.88
C PHE A 43 1.12 -10.49 0.43
N ARG A 44 2.18 -10.09 -0.28
CA ARG A 44 2.40 -10.51 -1.68
C ARG A 44 2.55 -12.02 -1.82
N LYS A 45 3.20 -12.70 -0.87
CA LYS A 45 3.31 -14.16 -0.83
C LYS A 45 1.96 -14.82 -0.54
N ALA A 46 1.21 -14.32 0.43
CA ALA A 46 -0.13 -14.82 0.72
C ALA A 46 -1.03 -14.70 -0.52
N VAL A 47 -0.97 -13.57 -1.21
CA VAL A 47 -1.68 -13.35 -2.48
C VAL A 47 -1.20 -14.34 -3.55
N THR A 48 0.09 -14.43 -3.81
CA THR A 48 0.64 -15.27 -4.89
C THR A 48 0.34 -16.75 -4.68
N ASN A 49 0.42 -17.25 -3.44
CA ASN A 49 0.14 -18.65 -3.11
C ASN A 49 -1.35 -19.02 -3.29
N ASN A 50 -2.24 -18.04 -3.19
CA ASN A 50 -3.69 -18.24 -3.26
C ASN A 50 -4.28 -17.81 -4.60
N ALA A 51 -3.50 -17.22 -5.51
CA ALA A 51 -3.99 -16.77 -6.81
C ALA A 51 -4.28 -17.96 -7.73
N PHE A 52 -5.47 -18.00 -8.33
CA PHE A 52 -5.79 -18.97 -9.37
C PHE A 52 -4.94 -18.68 -10.62
N MET A 53 -4.07 -19.62 -10.98
CA MET A 53 -3.20 -19.53 -12.14
C MET A 53 -3.80 -20.36 -13.28
N THR A 54 -4.49 -19.71 -14.22
CA THR A 54 -4.89 -20.32 -15.49
C THR A 54 -3.97 -19.83 -16.60
N LEU A 55 -4.22 -18.63 -17.14
CA LEU A 55 -3.36 -17.95 -18.14
C LEU A 55 -2.91 -16.55 -17.69
N ARG A 56 -3.56 -15.98 -16.68
CA ARG A 56 -3.15 -14.78 -15.94
C ARG A 56 -3.48 -15.01 -14.47
N ALA A 57 -2.53 -14.75 -13.59
CA ALA A 57 -2.79 -14.77 -12.15
C ALA A 57 -3.86 -13.71 -11.83
N SER A 58 -5.00 -14.15 -11.29
CA SER A 58 -6.10 -13.25 -10.95
C SER A 58 -6.56 -13.48 -9.51
N PHE A 59 -6.95 -12.38 -8.89
CA PHE A 59 -7.61 -12.35 -7.59
C PHE A 59 -9.12 -12.27 -7.81
N ASN A 60 -9.85 -13.36 -7.56
CA ASN A 60 -11.31 -13.37 -7.59
C ASN A 60 -11.88 -13.12 -6.18
N GLU A 61 -13.20 -12.96 -6.06
CA GLU A 61 -13.85 -12.76 -4.76
C GLU A 61 -13.67 -13.95 -3.83
N ASP A 62 -13.66 -15.18 -4.37
CA ASP A 62 -13.53 -16.41 -3.60
C ASP A 62 -12.23 -16.43 -2.79
N ILE A 63 -11.11 -15.94 -3.35
CA ILE A 63 -9.82 -15.83 -2.66
C ILE A 63 -9.91 -14.99 -1.38
N PHE A 64 -10.74 -13.95 -1.33
CA PHE A 64 -10.91 -13.18 -0.10
C PHE A 64 -11.58 -13.95 1.03
N THR A 65 -12.25 -15.06 0.72
CA THR A 65 -12.91 -15.93 1.71
C THR A 65 -11.90 -16.74 2.51
N PHE A 66 -10.71 -17.01 1.95
CA PHE A 66 -9.67 -17.84 2.56
C PHE A 66 -8.30 -17.17 2.67
N LEU A 67 -8.16 -15.91 2.23
CA LEU A 67 -6.93 -15.15 2.42
C LEU A 67 -6.82 -14.69 3.88
N ASP A 68 -6.00 -15.41 4.64
CA ASP A 68 -5.61 -14.96 5.98
C ASP A 68 -4.70 -13.74 5.89
N VAL A 69 -5.19 -12.62 6.43
CA VAL A 69 -4.44 -11.37 6.56
C VAL A 69 -3.99 -11.20 8.00
N TYR A 70 -2.71 -10.92 8.16
CA TYR A 70 -2.15 -10.54 9.46
C TYR A 70 -2.52 -9.08 9.75
N LEU A 71 -3.40 -8.90 10.72
CA LEU A 71 -3.84 -7.58 11.19
C LEU A 71 -3.59 -7.50 12.71
N PRO A 72 -2.48 -6.87 13.16
CA PRO A 72 -2.19 -6.71 14.58
C PRO A 72 -3.19 -5.76 15.25
N ILE A 73 -3.13 -5.64 16.58
CA ILE A 73 -4.00 -4.70 17.31
C ILE A 73 -3.77 -3.26 16.84
N TYR A 74 -4.79 -2.42 16.96
CA TYR A 74 -4.80 -1.09 16.34
C TYR A 74 -3.60 -0.23 16.77
N GLU A 75 -3.24 -0.24 18.05
CA GLU A 75 -2.11 0.50 18.60
C GLU A 75 -0.78 0.08 17.97
N GLU A 76 -0.60 -1.22 17.70
CA GLU A 76 0.58 -1.74 17.01
C GLU A 76 0.59 -1.32 15.55
N GLN A 77 -0.56 -1.34 14.88
CA GLN A 77 -0.69 -0.83 13.52
C GLN A 77 -0.28 0.64 13.44
N VAL A 78 -0.71 1.48 14.39
CA VAL A 78 -0.34 2.90 14.46
C VAL A 78 1.17 3.05 14.59
N ARG A 79 1.78 2.36 15.56
CA ARG A 79 3.23 2.42 15.80
C ARG A 79 4.04 2.02 14.56
N ILE A 80 3.69 0.89 13.93
CA ILE A 80 4.37 0.41 12.72
C ILE A 80 4.15 1.37 11.55
N GLY A 81 2.89 1.75 11.32
CA GLY A 81 2.49 2.59 10.20
C GLY A 81 3.13 3.97 10.24
N ASP A 82 3.17 4.61 11.40
CA ASP A 82 3.79 5.94 11.56
C ASP A 82 5.31 5.89 11.41
N MET A 83 5.95 4.87 11.96
CA MET A 83 7.39 4.68 11.83
C MET A 83 7.80 4.51 10.35
N LEU A 84 7.15 3.59 9.64
CA LEU A 84 7.43 3.34 8.22
C LEU A 84 7.10 4.57 7.36
N TYR A 85 6.03 5.30 7.70
CA TYR A 85 5.67 6.53 7.00
C TYR A 85 6.73 7.63 7.16
N ALA A 86 7.26 7.82 8.38
CA ALA A 86 8.32 8.79 8.62
C ALA A 86 9.59 8.48 7.81
N VAL A 87 9.95 7.20 7.71
CA VAL A 87 11.08 6.74 6.88
C VAL A 87 10.82 7.03 5.40
N GLU A 88 9.64 6.70 4.89
CA GLU A 88 9.25 6.96 3.49
C GLU A 88 9.30 8.46 3.17
N CYS A 89 8.80 9.32 4.05
CA CYS A 89 8.89 10.77 3.89
C CYS A 89 10.33 11.25 3.76
N LYS A 90 11.26 10.67 4.53
CA LYS A 90 12.68 11.01 4.44
C LYS A 90 13.31 10.53 3.13
N ILE A 91 12.98 9.31 2.69
CA ILE A 91 13.43 8.78 1.39
C ILE A 91 12.94 9.70 0.26
N GLN A 92 11.68 10.10 0.28
CA GLN A 92 11.10 10.95 -0.76
C GLN A 92 11.77 12.32 -0.82
N LYS A 93 11.98 12.96 0.33
CA LYS A 93 12.73 14.23 0.41
C LYS A 93 14.16 14.09 -0.12
N ASN A 94 14.86 13.01 0.23
CA ASN A 94 16.22 12.79 -0.25
C ASN A 94 16.26 12.58 -1.77
N LYS A 95 15.26 11.92 -2.36
CA LYS A 95 15.13 11.79 -3.81
C LYS A 95 14.93 13.14 -4.48
N GLU A 96 14.04 13.97 -3.96
CA GLU A 96 13.80 15.33 -4.47
C GLU A 96 15.08 16.18 -4.43
N ILE A 97 15.86 16.09 -3.36
CA ILE A 97 17.16 16.78 -3.24
C ILE A 97 18.13 16.25 -4.30
N ASN A 98 18.26 14.93 -4.46
CA ASN A 98 19.16 14.34 -5.43
C ASN A 98 18.78 14.71 -6.87
N ASP A 99 17.49 14.68 -7.21
CA ASP A 99 16.98 15.06 -8.53
C ASP A 99 17.31 16.53 -8.84
N TYR A 100 17.15 17.42 -7.85
CA TYR A 100 17.52 18.83 -7.97
C TYR A 100 19.02 19.04 -8.18
N LEU A 101 19.87 18.33 -7.42
CA LEU A 101 21.32 18.41 -7.56
C LEU A 101 21.80 17.88 -8.91
N SER A 102 21.22 16.78 -9.41
CA SER A 102 21.50 16.26 -10.74
C SER A 102 21.12 17.25 -11.84
N TYR A 103 19.96 17.91 -11.70
CA TYR A 103 19.55 18.97 -12.63
C TYR A 103 20.53 20.14 -12.64
N GLN A 104 20.90 20.67 -11.46
CA GLN A 104 21.87 21.77 -11.38
C GLN A 104 23.22 21.39 -12.01
N SER A 105 23.74 20.20 -11.74
CA SER A 105 25.00 19.73 -12.33
C SER A 105 24.96 19.68 -13.87
N SER A 106 23.80 19.33 -14.46
CA SER A 106 23.63 19.27 -15.92
C SER A 106 23.61 20.63 -16.60
N MET A 107 23.37 21.72 -15.86
CA MET A 107 23.35 23.08 -16.39
C MET A 107 24.71 23.77 -16.41
N VAL A 108 25.72 23.19 -15.74
CA VAL A 108 27.08 23.76 -15.64
C VAL A 108 28.06 23.08 -16.61
N VAL A 109 27.57 22.15 -17.43
CA VAL A 109 28.33 21.42 -18.47
C VAL A 109 27.87 21.84 -19.85
#